data_AF-A0A9W6I1T5-F1
#
_entry.id   AF-A0A9W6I1T5-F1
#
_cell.length_a   1.000
_cell.length_b   1.000
_cell.length_c   1.000
_cell.angle_alpha   90.00
_cell.angle_beta   90.00
_cell.angle_gamma   90.00
#
_symmetry.space_group_name_H-M   'P 1'
#
loop_
_entity.id
_entity.type
_entity.pdbx_description
1 polymer ?
#
loop_
_entity_poly.entity_id
_entity_poly.type
_entity_poly.pdbx_seq_one_letter_code
_entity_poly.pdbx_strand_id
1 'polypeptide(L)'
;MRNVDDYLVTGGIPDGDHVKKLKDAEGVHELRVSLDRTTWRLTFWKPSNKVIVILTVFRKTQDGTQTADIARAIAAKKRCEAEHDLTTTHVFERSA
;
A
#
# COMPACT_ATOMS: atom_id res chain seq x y z
N MET A 1 2.90 -2.89 21.82
CA MET A 1 2.10 -2.35 20.71
C MET A 1 2.79 -2.79 19.43
N ARG A 2 2.14 -3.55 18.56
CA ARG A 2 2.75 -3.89 17.26
C ARG A 2 2.67 -2.66 16.38
N ASN A 3 3.81 -2.19 15.89
CA ASN A 3 3.90 -1.01 15.03
C ASN A 3 3.64 -1.34 13.54
N VAL A 4 3.40 -2.62 13.23
CA VAL A 4 3.28 -3.17 11.88
C VAL A 4 2.20 -4.24 11.88
N ASP A 5 1.32 -4.22 10.88
CA ASP A 5 0.29 -5.23 10.65
C ASP A 5 0.93 -6.55 10.16
N ASP A 6 0.60 -7.67 10.81
CA ASP A 6 1.07 -9.00 10.44
C ASP A 6 0.74 -9.34 8.96
N TYR A 7 -0.32 -8.76 8.41
CA TYR A 7 -0.67 -8.85 6.99
C TYR A 7 0.50 -8.50 6.07
N LEU A 8 1.29 -7.48 6.44
CA LEU A 8 2.44 -7.03 5.66
C LEU A 8 3.58 -8.04 5.72
N VAL A 9 3.74 -8.73 6.84
CA VAL A 9 4.89 -9.60 7.12
C VAL A 9 4.65 -11.04 6.66
N THR A 10 3.56 -11.67 7.11
CA THR A 10 3.33 -13.11 6.90
C THR A 10 2.29 -13.40 5.83
N GLY A 11 1.53 -12.40 5.38
CA GLY A 11 0.30 -12.62 4.64
C GLY A 11 -0.80 -13.12 5.59
N GLY A 12 -1.97 -12.51 5.53
CA GLY A 12 -3.04 -12.73 6.52
C GLY A 12 -4.26 -11.87 6.19
N ILE A 13 -5.04 -11.50 7.20
CA ILE A 13 -6.13 -10.54 7.07
C ILE A 13 -5.64 -9.19 7.61
N PRO A 14 -5.80 -8.08 6.88
CA PRO A 14 -5.53 -6.74 7.40
C PRO A 14 -6.27 -6.47 8.70
N ASP A 15 -5.60 -5.83 9.67
CA ASP A 15 -6.20 -5.47 10.95
C ASP A 15 -7.29 -4.39 10.84
N GLY A 16 -7.29 -3.62 9.74
CA GLY A 16 -8.24 -2.52 9.47
C GLY A 16 -7.79 -1.17 10.02
N ASP A 17 -6.81 -1.16 10.92
CA ASP A 17 -6.27 0.02 11.60
C ASP A 17 -5.07 0.58 10.85
N HIS A 18 -4.06 -0.27 10.61
CA HIS A 18 -2.85 0.08 9.86
C HIS A 18 -3.02 -0.20 8.37
N VAL A 19 -3.63 -1.34 8.03
CA VAL A 19 -3.91 -1.71 6.65
C VAL A 19 -5.41 -1.83 6.43
N LYS A 20 -5.90 -1.20 5.37
CA LYS A 20 -7.28 -1.32 4.94
C LYS A 20 -7.38 -1.80 3.50
N LYS A 21 -8.15 -2.85 3.27
CA LYS A 21 -8.58 -3.23 1.91
C LYS A 21 -9.53 -2.17 1.35
N LEU A 22 -9.26 -1.71 0.14
CA LEU A 22 -10.12 -0.73 -0.54
C LEU A 22 -11.29 -1.48 -1.21
N LYS A 23 -12.52 -1.04 -0.95
CA LYS A 23 -13.74 -1.76 -1.36
C LYS A 23 -13.87 -1.86 -2.89
N ASP A 24 -13.61 -0.75 -3.58
CA ASP A 24 -13.82 -0.63 -5.03
C ASP A 24 -12.52 -0.73 -5.84
N ALA A 25 -11.45 -1.25 -5.23
CA ALA A 25 -10.14 -1.36 -5.83
C ALA A 25 -9.56 -2.76 -5.57
N GLU A 26 -9.90 -3.70 -6.45
CA GLU A 26 -9.52 -5.10 -6.30
C GLU A 26 -8.01 -5.29 -6.13
N GLY A 27 -7.63 -5.99 -5.07
CA GLY A 27 -6.23 -6.25 -4.73
C GLY A 27 -5.44 -5.03 -4.23
N VAL A 28 -6.05 -3.84 -4.17
CA VAL A 28 -5.43 -2.62 -3.66
C VAL A 28 -5.74 -2.45 -2.17
N HIS A 29 -4.68 -2.16 -1.42
CA HIS A 29 -4.73 -1.92 0.01
C HIS A 29 -4.19 -0.52 0.31
N GLU A 30 -4.63 0.05 1.42
CA GLU A 30 -4.18 1.32 1.97
C GLU A 30 -3.40 1.04 3.26
N LEU A 31 -2.13 1.45 3.29
CA LEU A 31 -1.34 1.57 4.50
C LEU A 31 -1.48 2.97 5.07
N ARG A 32 -1.74 3.03 6.37
CA ARG A 32 -2.02 4.26 7.12
C ARG A 32 -0.83 4.59 8.00
N VAL A 33 -0.16 5.68 7.69
CA VAL A 33 1.03 6.11 8.42
C VAL A 33 0.80 7.50 9.01
N SER A 34 1.01 7.63 10.30
CA SER A 34 1.03 8.94 10.97
C SER A 34 2.49 9.36 11.13
N LEU A 35 2.88 10.44 10.47
CA LEU A 35 4.18 11.09 10.63
C LEU A 35 3.93 12.48 11.22
N ASP A 36 4.34 12.66 12.47
CA ASP A 36 4.02 13.84 13.28
C ASP A 36 2.50 14.11 13.31
N ARG A 37 2.10 15.32 12.89
CA ARG A 37 0.69 15.74 12.77
C ARG A 37 0.10 15.44 11.39
N THR A 38 0.84 14.75 10.52
CA THR A 38 0.43 14.46 9.16
C THR A 38 0.07 12.99 8.98
N THR A 39 -1.16 12.78 8.54
CA THR A 39 -1.67 11.46 8.21
C THR A 39 -1.42 11.17 6.73
N TRP A 40 -0.52 10.25 6.45
CA TRP A 40 -0.18 9.77 5.11
C TRP A 40 -0.90 8.47 4.78
N ARG A 41 -1.13 8.27 3.48
CA ARG A 41 -1.69 7.06 2.89
C ARG A 41 -0.78 6.58 1.79
N LEU A 42 -0.36 5.33 1.90
CA LEU A 42 0.34 4.62 0.85
C LEU A 42 -0.62 3.58 0.31
N THR A 43 -0.89 3.60 -0.98
CA THR A 43 -1.62 2.49 -1.61
C THR A 43 -0.63 1.46 -2.10
N PHE A 44 -0.98 0.19 -1.98
CA PHE A 44 -0.11 -0.89 -2.40
C PHE A 44 -0.90 -2.09 -2.91
N TRP A 45 -0.20 -2.92 -3.66
CA TRP A 45 -0.66 -4.21 -4.13
C TRP A 45 0.35 -5.30 -3.73
N LYS A 46 -0.16 -6.48 -3.37
CA LYS A 46 0.66 -7.67 -3.07
C LYS A 46 0.45 -8.72 -4.16
N PRO A 47 1.35 -8.83 -5.16
CA PRO A 47 1.30 -9.94 -6.12
C PRO A 47 1.62 -11.28 -5.46
N SER A 48 2.35 -11.29 -4.35
CA SER A 48 2.65 -12.47 -3.54
C SER A 48 2.80 -12.10 -2.06
N ASN A 49 2.92 -13.08 -1.17
CA ASN A 49 3.09 -12.82 0.27
C ASN A 49 4.37 -12.03 0.60
N LYS A 50 5.39 -12.13 -0.26
CA LYS A 50 6.73 -11.56 -0.03
C LYS A 50 6.98 -10.24 -0.78
N VAL A 51 6.05 -9.83 -1.64
CA VAL A 51 6.23 -8.65 -2.49
C VAL A 51 5.14 -7.64 -2.17
N ILE A 52 5.56 -6.40 -1.96
CA ILE A 52 4.69 -5.24 -1.81
C ILE A 52 5.10 -4.24 -2.89
N VAL A 53 4.16 -3.92 -3.79
CA VAL A 53 4.32 -2.86 -4.79
C VAL A 53 3.57 -1.65 -4.26
N ILE A 54 4.30 -0.60 -3.85
CA ILE A 54 3.65 0.67 -3.50
C ILE A 54 3.29 1.42 -4.80
N LEU A 55 2.05 1.87 -4.88
CA LEU A 55 1.43 2.40 -6.09
C LEU A 55 1.37 3.92 -6.06
N THR A 56 0.85 4.49 -4.97
CA THR A 56 0.77 5.93 -4.76
C THR A 56 1.01 6.28 -3.30
N VAL A 57 1.48 7.51 -3.07
CA VAL A 57 1.62 8.10 -1.74
C VAL A 57 0.91 9.44 -1.75
N PHE A 58 0.05 9.68 -0.77
CA PHE A 58 -0.65 10.96 -0.64
C PHE A 58 -0.90 11.32 0.82
N ARG A 59 -1.01 12.62 1.08
CA ARG A 59 -1.43 13.15 2.37
C ARG A 59 -2.95 13.13 2.44
N LYS A 60 -3.51 12.65 3.55
CA LYS A 60 -4.94 12.82 3.82
C LYS A 60 -5.21 14.29 4.18
N THR A 61 -5.94 14.99 3.32
CA THR A 61 -6.25 16.43 3.47
C THR A 61 -7.67 16.71 3.96
N GLN A 62 -8.57 15.75 3.82
CA GLN A 62 -9.98 15.88 4.19
C GLN A 62 -10.53 14.54 4.69
N ASP A 63 -11.67 14.60 5.38
CA ASP A 63 -12.39 13.40 5.80
C ASP A 63 -13.21 12.77 4.67
N GLY A 64 -13.52 11.50 4.83
CA GLY A 64 -14.18 10.69 3.81
C GLY A 64 -13.24 10.05 2.79
N THR A 65 -13.86 9.41 1.80
CA THR A 65 -13.19 8.64 0.76
C THR A 65 -12.47 9.56 -0.22
N GLN A 66 -11.19 9.30 -0.47
CA GLN A 66 -10.40 10.05 -1.45
C GLN A 66 -10.50 9.41 -2.84
N THR A 67 -11.64 9.57 -3.51
CA THR A 67 -11.94 8.85 -4.77
C THR A 67 -10.90 9.06 -5.86
N ALA A 68 -10.39 10.28 -6.02
CA ALA A 68 -9.35 10.58 -7.00
C ALA A 68 -8.04 9.83 -6.70
N ASP A 69 -7.69 9.71 -5.41
CA ASP A 69 -6.47 9.00 -4.99
C ASP A 69 -6.61 7.49 -5.20
N ILE A 70 -7.81 6.94 -4.92
CA ILE A 70 -8.15 5.53 -5.20
C ILE A 70 -8.08 5.26 -6.71
N ALA A 71 -8.64 6.13 -7.54
CA ALA A 71 -8.60 5.99 -9.00
C ALA A 71 -7.14 5.98 -9.52
N ARG A 72 -6.28 6.87 -9.00
CA ARG A 72 -4.85 6.87 -9.34
C ARG A 72 -4.16 5.58 -8.92
N ALA A 73 -4.48 5.04 -7.74
CA ALA A 73 -3.93 3.76 -7.28
C ALA A 73 -4.34 2.59 -8.18
N ILE A 74 -5.61 2.52 -8.59
CA ILE A 74 -6.11 1.51 -9.52
C ILE A 74 -5.39 1.60 -10.87
N ALA A 75 -5.23 2.81 -11.41
CA ALA A 75 -4.53 3.02 -12.67
C ALA A 75 -3.05 2.62 -12.57
N ALA A 76 -2.37 2.97 -11.48
CA ALA A 76 -0.99 2.57 -11.21
C ALA A 76 -0.87 1.05 -11.11
N LYS A 77 -1.79 0.35 -10.41
CA LYS A 77 -1.80 -1.11 -10.34
C LYS A 77 -1.90 -1.74 -11.73
N LYS A 78 -2.87 -1.31 -12.54
CA LYS A 78 -3.06 -1.82 -13.90
C LYS A 78 -1.80 -1.66 -14.75
N ARG A 79 -1.14 -0.51 -14.63
CA ARG A 79 0.13 -0.24 -15.32
C ARG A 79 1.23 -1.19 -14.83
N CYS A 80 1.40 -1.33 -13.52
CA CYS A 80 2.42 -2.21 -12.96
C CYS A 80 2.19 -3.68 -13.33
N GLU A 81 0.94 -4.15 -13.36
CA GLU A 81 0.59 -5.50 -13.81
C GLU A 81 0.91 -5.73 -15.29
N ALA A 82 0.78 -4.70 -16.13
CA ALA A 82 1.01 -4.80 -17.58
C ALA A 82 2.48 -4.63 -17.97
N GLU A 83 3.23 -3.78 -17.27
CA GLU A 83 4.56 -3.33 -17.69
C GLU A 83 5.72 -3.96 -16.89
N HIS A 84 5.46 -4.69 -15.81
CA HIS A 84 6.52 -5.25 -14.95
C HIS A 84 6.34 -6.75 -14.71
N ASP A 85 7.46 -7.47 -14.77
CA ASP A 85 7.56 -8.93 -14.55
C ASP A 85 7.97 -9.30 -13.11
N LEU A 86 8.08 -8.29 -12.22
CA LEU A 86 8.53 -8.40 -10.83
C LEU A 86 9.99 -8.88 -10.68
N THR A 87 10.80 -8.84 -11.73
CA THR A 87 12.22 -9.14 -11.66
C THR A 87 12.92 -8.14 -10.74
N THR A 88 13.63 -8.64 -9.73
CA THR A 88 14.40 -7.81 -8.80
C THR A 88 15.71 -7.40 -9.45
N THR A 89 15.88 -6.10 -9.72
CA THR A 89 17.11 -5.56 -10.34
C THR A 89 18.10 -4.99 -9.33
N HIS A 90 17.62 -4.62 -8.14
CA HIS A 90 18.43 -4.04 -7.07
C HIS A 90 17.97 -4.56 -5.71
N VAL A 91 18.93 -4.78 -4.81
CA VAL A 91 18.67 -5.15 -3.41
C VAL A 91 19.31 -4.09 -2.53
N PHE A 92 18.50 -3.50 -1.65
CA PHE A 92 18.96 -2.54 -0.67
C PHE A 92 18.79 -3.17 0.71
N GLU A 93 19.89 -3.28 1.44
CA GLU A 93 19.89 -3.70 2.83
C GLU A 93 19.88 -2.47 3.72
N ARG A 94 19.17 -2.53 4.85
CA ARG A 94 19.25 -1.47 5.85
C ARG A 94 20.66 -1.51 6.47
N SER A 95 21.42 -0.43 6.34
CA SER A 95 22.67 -0.27 7.07
C SER A 95 22.39 -0.38 8.57
N ALA A 96 23.15 -1.23 9.26
CA ALA A 96 22.99 -1.55 10.68
C ALA A 96 23.08 -0.31 11.57
#